data_AF-A0A1F4FAD4-F1
#
_entry.id   AF-A0A1F4FAD4-F1
#
_cell.length_a   1.000
_cell.length_b   1.000
_cell.length_c   1.000
_cell.angle_alpha   90.00
_cell.angle_beta   90.00
_cell.angle_gamma   90.00
#
_symmetry.space_group_name_H-M   'P 1'
#
loop_
_entity.id
_entity.type
_entity.pdbx_description
1 polymer ?
#
loop_
_entity_poly.entity_id
_entity_poly.type
_entity_poly.pdbx_seq_one_letter_code
_entity_poly.pdbx_strand_id
1 'polypeptide(L)' 'MFLDADKDGYLDYLTKLRPLLRPGGLIVAHNMARPSPDSAYLNAVTTDPGLETAFVNMQAAGIGITLKKR' A
#
# COMPACT_ATOMS: atom_id res chain seq x y z
N MET A 1 -4.68 -5.80 6.53
CA MET A 1 -3.49 -6.47 5.97
C MET A 1 -2.28 -5.60 6.22
N PHE A 2 -1.16 -6.19 6.63
CA PHE A 2 0.09 -5.46 6.85
C PHE A 2 1.16 -5.97 5.86
N LEU A 3 1.82 -5.07 5.15
CA LEU A 3 2.87 -5.35 4.18
C LEU A 3 4.20 -4.80 4.70
N ASP A 4 5.10 -5.71 5.08
CA ASP A 4 6.51 -5.40 5.35
C ASP A 4 7.39 -6.57 4.90
N ALA A 5 7.61 -6.60 3.59
CA ALA A 5 8.35 -7.65 2.90
C ALA A 5 9.32 -7.04 1.86
N ASP A 6 9.75 -7.84 0.89
CA ASP A 6 10.46 -7.38 -0.31
C ASP A 6 9.63 -6.35 -1.09
N LYS A 7 10.23 -5.20 -1.41
CA LYS A 7 9.49 -4.06 -1.96
C LYS A 7 9.08 -4.27 -3.41
N ASP A 8 9.89 -4.99 -4.19
CA ASP A 8 9.59 -5.34 -5.58
C ASP A 8 8.34 -6.24 -5.68
N GLY A 9 8.00 -6.98 -4.62
CA GLY A 9 6.81 -7.81 -4.53
C GLY A 9 5.53 -7.08 -4.12
N TYR A 10 5.59 -5.79 -3.74
CA TYR A 10 4.44 -5.09 -3.15
C TYR A 10 3.24 -5.00 -4.10
N LEU A 11 3.47 -4.81 -5.40
CA LEU A 11 2.40 -4.82 -6.39
C LEU A 11 1.75 -6.20 -6.50
N ASP A 12 2.53 -7.28 -6.46
CA ASP A 12 2.03 -8.65 -6.51
C ASP A 12 1.19 -8.98 -5.26
N TYR A 13 1.68 -8.61 -4.06
CA TYR A 13 0.95 -8.74 -2.81
C TYR A 13 -0.36 -7.97 -2.84
N LEU A 14 -0.34 -6.71 -3.32
CA LEU A 14 -1.55 -5.91 -3.48
C LEU A 14 -2.54 -6.61 -4.41
N THR A 15 -2.09 -7.09 -5.57
CA THR A 15 -2.94 -7.72 -6.59
C THR A 15 -3.58 -9.00 -6.08
N LYS A 16 -2.81 -9.86 -5.41
CA LYS A 16 -3.30 -11.17 -4.91
C LYS A 16 -4.17 -11.04 -3.67
N LEU A 17 -3.85 -10.11 -2.77
CA LEU A 17 -4.49 -10.04 -1.46
C LEU A 17 -5.66 -9.06 -1.43
N ARG A 18 -5.67 -7.99 -2.25
CA ARG A 18 -6.78 -7.04 -2.33
C ARG A 18 -8.15 -7.68 -2.56
N PRO A 19 -8.33 -8.72 -3.41
CA PRO A 19 -9.61 -9.39 -3.58
C PRO A 19 -10.13 -10.03 -2.29
N LEU A 20 -9.23 -10.45 -1.40
CA LEU A 20 -9.55 -11.08 -0.12
C LEU A 20 -9.91 -10.06 0.98
N LEU A 21 -9.54 -8.79 0.81
CA LEU A 21 -10.01 -7.73 1.70
C LEU A 21 -11.47 -7.39 1.41
N ARG A 22 -12.29 -7.33 2.45
CA ARG A 22 -13.64 -6.77 2.38
C ARG A 22 -13.59 -5.24 2.16
N PRO A 23 -14.64 -4.62 1.58
CA PRO A 23 -14.78 -3.17 1.55
C PRO A 23 -14.68 -2.59 2.97
N GLY A 24 -14.03 -1.44 3.13
CA GLY A 24 -13.66 -0.87 4.43
C GLY A 24 -12.37 -1.46 5.02
N GLY A 25 -11.80 -2.50 4.41
CA GLY A 25 -10.54 -3.10 4.85
C GLY A 25 -9.34 -2.19 4.60
N LEU A 26 -8.35 -2.28 5.50
CA LEU A 26 -7.11 -1.51 5.41
C LEU A 26 -5.93 -2.37 4.95
N ILE A 27 -5.12 -1.79 4.08
CA ILE A 27 -3.79 -2.24 3.70
C ILE A 27 -2.81 -1.26 4.32
N VAL A 28 -1.89 -1.74 5.14
CA VAL A 28 -0.89 -0.92 5.83
C VAL A 28 0.48 -1.37 5.35
N ALA A 29 1.18 -0.51 4.61
CA ALA A 29 2.46 -0.81 4.00
C ALA A 29 3.59 -0.01 4.65
N HIS A 30 4.63 -0.72 5.11
CA HIS A 30 5.80 -0.11 5.76
C HIS A 30 6.91 0.23 4.74
N ASN A 31 7.82 1.14 5.13
CA ASN A 31 8.94 1.66 4.33
C ASN A 31 8.52 2.47 3.09
N MET A 32 7.55 3.38 3.23
CA MET A 32 7.13 4.24 2.10
C MET A 32 8.06 5.42 1.82
N ALA A 33 9.09 5.64 2.64
CA ALA A 33 10.09 6.67 2.43
C ALA A 33 11.50 6.09 2.22
N ARG A 34 11.91 5.09 3.01
CA ARG A 34 13.25 4.48 2.94
C ARG A 34 13.23 2.98 3.32
N PRO A 35 13.80 2.07 2.50
CA PRO A 35 14.29 2.30 1.13
C PRO A 35 13.16 2.81 0.22
N SER A 36 13.52 3.34 -0.96
CA SER A 36 12.50 3.84 -1.90
C SER A 36 11.46 2.74 -2.17
N PRO A 37 10.16 3.02 -2.02
CA PRO A 37 9.12 2.05 -2.33
C PRO A 37 9.07 1.79 -3.84
N ASP A 38 8.53 0.63 -4.21
CA ASP A 38 8.26 0.29 -5.61
C ASP A 38 7.29 1.32 -6.23
N SER A 39 7.70 1.92 -7.34
CA SER A 39 6.94 2.95 -8.05
C SER A 39 5.65 2.39 -8.65
N ALA A 40 5.62 1.11 -9.01
CA ALA A 40 4.42 0.47 -9.55
C ALA A 40 3.36 0.27 -8.45
N TYR A 41 3.78 -0.15 -7.26
CA TYR A 41 2.92 -0.16 -6.08
C TYR A 41 2.37 1.23 -5.75
N LEU A 42 3.23 2.26 -5.69
CA LEU A 42 2.81 3.64 -5.42
C LEU A 42 1.77 4.11 -6.43
N ASN A 43 2.00 3.87 -7.71
CA ASN A 43 1.04 4.23 -8.77
C ASN A 43 -0.30 3.52 -8.57
N ALA A 44 -0.29 2.22 -8.29
CA ALA A 44 -1.51 1.44 -8.07
C ALA A 44 -2.35 1.95 -6.89
N VAL A 45 -1.72 2.31 -5.76
CA VAL A 45 -2.46 2.75 -4.56
C VAL A 45 -2.87 4.23 -4.59
N THR A 46 -2.31 5.03 -5.50
CA THR A 46 -2.62 6.48 -5.61
C THR A 46 -3.51 6.83 -6.79
N THR A 47 -3.60 5.99 -7.82
CA THR A 47 -4.41 6.27 -9.03
C THR A 47 -5.70 5.46 -9.11
N ASP A 48 -5.84 4.37 -8.35
CA ASP A 48 -7.05 3.55 -8.37
C ASP A 48 -8.21 4.24 -7.62
N PRO A 49 -9.33 4.56 -8.28
CA PRO A 49 -10.46 5.24 -7.65
C PRO A 49 -11.22 4.38 -6.64
N GLY A 50 -10.96 3.07 -6.58
CA GLY A 50 -11.45 2.14 -5.56
C GLY A 50 -10.58 2.08 -4.31
N LEU A 51 -9.42 2.76 -4.31
CA LEU A 51 -8.53 2.88 -3.16
C LEU A 51 -8.50 4.34 -2.67
N GLU A 52 -8.10 4.52 -1.42
CA GLU A 52 -7.79 5.82 -0.84
C GLU A 52 -6.58 5.65 0.07
N THR A 53 -5.51 6.40 -0.19
CA THR A 53 -4.22 6.20 0.47
C THR A 53 -3.75 7.46 1.16
N ALA A 54 -3.35 7.32 2.43
CA ALA A 54 -2.64 8.34 3.19
C ALA A 54 -1.21 7.87 3.50
N PHE A 55 -0.24 8.77 3.35
CA PHE A 55 1.14 8.52 3.73
C PHE A 55 1.47 9.28 5.01
N VAL A 56 1.91 8.56 6.04
CA VAL A 56 2.20 9.12 7.37
C VAL A 56 3.63 8.80 7.80
N ASN A 57 4.17 9.59 8.72
CA ASN A 57 5.51 9.40 9.28
C ASN A 57 6.64 9.36 8.22
N MET A 58 6.49 10.12 7.13
CA MET A 58 7.41 10.13 5.98
C MET A 58 8.80 10.70 6.29
N GLN A 59 8.95 11.39 7.43
CA GLN A 59 10.25 11.81 7.97
C GLN A 59 11.11 10.64 8.48
N ALA A 60 10.51 9.46 8.71
CA ALA A 60 11.19 8.24 9.13
C ALA A 60 11.16 7.20 7.98
N ALA A 61 10.83 5.94 8.27
CA ALA A 61 10.66 4.92 7.24
C ALA A 61 9.39 5.13 6.39
N GLY A 62 8.38 5.85 6.89
CA GLY A 62 7.10 6.09 6.22
C GLY A 62 6.14 4.89 6.26
N ILE A 63 4.84 5.17 6.42
CA ILE A 63 3.76 4.18 6.39
C ILE A 63 2.70 4.64 5.39
N GLY A 64 2.29 3.75 4.50
CA GLY A 64 1.14 3.93 3.61
C GLY A 64 -0.07 3.23 4.20
N ILE A 65 -1.15 3.97 4.42
CA ILE A 65 -2.43 3.43 4.88
C ILE A 65 -3.41 3.55 3.73
N THR A 66 -3.82 2.43 3.16
CA THR A 66 -4.73 2.36 2.02
C THR A 66 -6.05 1.71 2.41
N LEU A 67 -7.14 2.42 2.21
CA LEU A 67 -8.52 1.96 2.38
C LEU A 67 -9.04 1.35 1.07
N LYS A 68 -9.57 0.12 1.13
CA LYS A 68 -10.38 -0.46 0.05
C LYS A 68 -11.81 0.05 0.16
N LYS A 69 -12.24 0.92 -0.76
CA LYS A 69 -13.56 1.56 -0.70
C LYS A 69 -14.71 0.66 -1.16
N ARG A 70 -14.46 -0.25 -2.10
CA ARG A 70 -15.45 -1.13 -2.73
C ARG A 70 -14.91 -2.53 -2.93
#